data_AF-A0A970WCK9-F1
#
_entry.id   AF-A0A970WCK9-F1
#
_cell.length_a   1.000
_cell.length_b   1.000
_cell.length_c   1.000
_cell.angle_alpha   90.00
_cell.angle_beta   90.00
_cell.angle_gamma   90.00
#
_symmetry.space_group_name_H-M   'P 1'
#
loop_
_entity.id
_entity.type
_entity.pdbx_description
1 polymer ?
#
loop_
_entity_poly.entity_id
_entity_poly.type
_entity_poly.pdbx_seq_one_letter_code
_entity_poly.pdbx_strand_id
1 'polypeptide(L)'
;MGDATTRQKQYLRRLGHKEVGNLTKEKASELIEELLEVERRSGKQFACPYCNGKFGPRPKSRKKKCPNCGKTFYHIVGKFYTADGVDKLNQEEWYKESRDMVKDSVREDWKEENEYRRQFKEQDSVGYLVKAGPNCPHAANVDGLLVLLEDAKKHPEMLPPYEECRYNTCECEFDLVSADEVPRKTRVAQLSGDPTTGGGSVLLKPLGCSSILKLSILACGLLVFVVFCAGILSGRNDTPPAPRRSSAPSRPAQAVSRPTAQLPEDVVININEEVMPDRRVVIRGTTNLPTGTTLMFDVSADGKMLGQDKQSVGANGEFESEPFGPSSGYAAGDYSANVMMPIARLQPQSVQAVIGKNGEHLRGSLVEDGEFGTTVKASKPFTIAGPTAPAAAPINNADYRQAYNQADALFQEVDAMRKANANPVDWAEFLRSVNERAAIVTKPLKDAPIGSAGRMILAANPAFVALEANPHRTTYSDENFRAVRQTAREYMDRAKALIEEAGGQVNGPAPTSVDGKAFRTWTDASGRFQIDAAFGGYAAGTVTLRRADNSTIKVQMDSLCDEDQQWIRDRGKR
;
A
#
# COMPACT_ATOMS: atom_id res chain seq x y z
N MET A 1 6.45 24.02 -25.46
CA MET A 1 6.62 22.63 -25.92
C MET A 1 7.69 22.01 -25.03
N GLY A 2 7.45 20.84 -24.45
CA GLY A 2 8.43 20.20 -23.58
C GLY A 2 9.58 19.58 -24.38
N ASP A 3 10.78 19.60 -23.82
CA ASP A 3 11.91 18.85 -24.37
C ASP A 3 11.59 17.35 -24.43
N ALA A 4 12.19 16.66 -25.39
CA ALA A 4 12.09 15.22 -25.50
C ALA A 4 12.56 14.55 -24.21
N THR A 5 11.81 13.56 -23.75
CA THR A 5 12.15 12.83 -22.53
C THR A 5 13.47 12.09 -22.70
N THR A 6 14.19 11.85 -21.60
CA THR A 6 15.42 11.05 -21.59
C THR A 6 15.21 9.69 -22.29
N ARG A 7 14.03 9.08 -22.10
CA ARG A 7 13.63 7.82 -22.74
C ARG A 7 13.51 7.94 -24.26
N GLN A 8 12.87 8.99 -24.77
CA GLN A 8 12.77 9.25 -26.21
C GLN A 8 14.16 9.47 -26.82
N LYS A 9 15.00 10.29 -26.18
CA LYS A 9 16.38 10.55 -26.63
C LYS A 9 17.22 9.27 -26.67
N GLN A 10 17.10 8.40 -25.65
CA GLN A 10 17.80 7.11 -25.61
C GLN A 10 17.29 6.13 -26.69
N TYR A 11 15.98 6.08 -26.92
CA TYR A 11 15.38 5.23 -27.94
C TYR A 11 15.86 5.63 -29.35
N LEU A 12 15.89 6.93 -29.64
CA LEU A 12 16.41 7.48 -30.89
C LEU A 12 17.89 7.15 -31.12
N ARG A 13 18.73 7.24 -30.09
CA ARG A 13 20.14 6.83 -30.17
C ARG A 13 20.30 5.35 -30.52
N ARG A 14 19.45 4.46 -29.96
CA ARG A 14 19.46 3.02 -30.27
C ARG A 14 19.00 2.72 -31.70
N LEU A 15 18.17 3.59 -32.27
CA LEU A 15 17.80 3.53 -33.69
C LEU A 15 18.86 4.16 -34.61
N GLY A 16 19.99 4.64 -34.07
CA GLY A 16 21.10 5.20 -34.85
C GLY A 16 21.04 6.73 -35.02
N HIS A 17 20.09 7.43 -34.42
CA HIS A 17 19.99 8.88 -34.51
C HIS A 17 20.97 9.56 -33.54
N LYS A 18 21.95 10.30 -34.06
CA LYS A 18 23.02 10.91 -33.25
C LYS A 18 22.62 12.24 -32.61
N GLU A 19 21.77 13.02 -33.26
CA GLU A 19 21.39 14.37 -32.82
C GLU A 19 20.04 14.34 -32.08
N VAL A 20 20.06 14.19 -30.76
CA VAL A 20 18.84 14.11 -29.93
C VAL A 20 18.72 15.23 -28.90
N GLY A 21 19.67 16.18 -28.87
CA GLY A 21 19.79 17.20 -27.82
C GLY A 21 18.60 18.15 -27.76
N ASN A 22 18.19 18.68 -28.92
CA ASN A 22 17.24 19.79 -29.05
C ASN A 22 15.87 19.35 -29.62
N LEU A 23 15.52 18.07 -29.48
CA LEU A 23 14.23 17.58 -29.95
C LEU A 23 13.14 17.93 -28.93
N THR A 24 12.00 18.42 -29.42
CA THR A 24 10.78 18.48 -28.62
C THR A 24 10.19 17.08 -28.47
N LYS A 25 9.34 16.89 -27.45
CA LYS A 25 8.66 15.61 -27.20
C LYS A 25 7.87 15.10 -28.41
N GLU A 26 7.24 15.99 -29.16
CA GLU A 26 6.44 15.69 -30.35
C GLU A 26 7.34 15.21 -31.49
N LYS A 27 8.37 16.01 -31.83
CA LYS A 27 9.34 15.67 -32.88
C LYS A 27 10.08 14.37 -32.61
N ALA A 28 10.41 14.11 -31.35
CA ALA A 28 11.04 12.85 -30.97
C ALA A 28 10.10 11.65 -31.15
N SER A 29 8.80 11.81 -30.92
CA SER A 29 7.81 10.74 -31.13
C SER A 29 7.61 10.46 -32.62
N GLU A 30 7.46 11.50 -33.43
CA GLU A 30 7.34 11.41 -34.89
C GLU A 30 8.55 10.69 -35.51
N LEU A 31 9.76 11.10 -35.13
CA LEU A 31 10.99 10.50 -35.62
C LEU A 31 11.15 9.02 -35.20
N ILE A 32 10.68 8.66 -33.99
CA ILE A 32 10.64 7.27 -33.54
C ILE A 32 9.70 6.44 -34.44
N GLU A 33 8.52 6.96 -34.76
CA GLU A 33 7.57 6.27 -35.62
C GLU A 33 8.07 6.11 -37.05
N GLU A 34 8.69 7.15 -37.61
CA GLU A 34 9.30 7.13 -38.94
C GLU A 34 10.39 6.05 -39.04
N LEU A 35 11.34 6.04 -38.10
CA LEU A 35 12.42 5.06 -38.08
C LEU A 35 11.90 3.62 -37.87
N LEU A 36 10.85 3.45 -37.06
CA LEU A 36 10.20 2.16 -36.89
C LEU A 36 9.52 1.68 -38.18
N GLU A 37 8.90 2.58 -38.94
CA GLU A 37 8.27 2.25 -40.22
C GLU A 37 9.31 1.90 -41.29
N VAL A 38 10.43 2.63 -41.36
CA VAL A 38 11.57 2.28 -42.22
C VAL A 38 12.09 0.87 -41.88
N GLU A 39 12.23 0.53 -40.60
CA GLU A 39 12.66 -0.80 -40.20
C GLU A 39 11.64 -1.89 -40.58
N ARG A 40 10.33 -1.63 -40.47
CA ARG A 40 9.29 -2.57 -40.93
C ARG A 40 9.36 -2.80 -42.43
N ARG A 41 9.54 -1.73 -43.23
CA ARG A 41 9.66 -1.81 -44.69
C ARG A 41 10.93 -2.53 -45.16
N SER A 42 12.01 -2.45 -44.37
CA SER A 42 13.27 -3.15 -44.69
C SER A 42 13.17 -4.68 -44.67
N GLY A 43 12.06 -5.25 -44.17
CA GLY A 43 11.90 -6.70 -44.05
C GLY A 43 12.81 -7.35 -42.99
N LYS A 44 13.46 -6.53 -42.13
CA LYS A 44 14.33 -7.00 -41.07
C LYS A 44 13.61 -8.00 -40.16
N GLN A 45 14.23 -9.16 -40.00
CA GLN A 45 13.73 -10.24 -39.12
C GLN A 45 14.45 -10.21 -37.78
N PHE A 46 13.76 -10.67 -36.74
CA PHE A 46 14.25 -10.73 -35.36
C PHE A 46 14.16 -12.16 -34.84
N ALA A 47 15.10 -12.55 -33.96
CA ALA A 47 15.07 -13.85 -33.32
C ALA A 47 14.11 -13.85 -32.12
N CYS A 48 13.29 -14.88 -32.00
CA CYS A 48 12.45 -15.08 -30.83
C CYS A 48 13.30 -15.39 -29.59
N PRO A 49 13.06 -14.74 -28.43
CA PRO A 49 13.86 -14.97 -27.22
C PRO A 49 13.67 -16.38 -26.62
N TYR A 50 12.65 -17.13 -27.05
CA TYR A 50 12.38 -18.48 -26.57
C TYR A 50 12.95 -19.59 -27.45
N CYS A 51 12.86 -19.45 -28.77
CA CYS A 51 13.19 -20.53 -29.71
C CYS A 51 14.20 -20.12 -30.79
N ASN A 52 14.70 -18.88 -30.76
CA ASN A 52 15.59 -18.29 -31.77
C ASN A 52 15.06 -18.26 -33.22
N GLY A 53 13.85 -18.77 -33.46
CA GLY A 53 13.20 -18.71 -34.77
C GLY A 53 12.99 -17.25 -35.20
N LYS A 54 13.30 -16.96 -36.46
CA LYS A 54 13.19 -15.62 -37.05
C LYS A 54 11.73 -15.25 -37.29
N PHE A 55 11.37 -14.00 -37.03
CA PHE A 55 10.05 -13.44 -37.33
C PHE A 55 10.18 -11.97 -37.76
N GLY A 56 9.29 -11.51 -38.63
CA GLY A 56 9.26 -10.12 -39.09
C GLY A 56 7.96 -9.83 -39.84
N PRO A 57 7.58 -8.54 -40.02
CA PRO A 57 8.26 -7.34 -39.53
C PRO A 57 8.10 -7.12 -38.01
N ARG A 58 8.79 -6.11 -37.46
CA ARG A 58 8.69 -5.74 -36.03
C ARG A 58 7.21 -5.51 -35.65
N PRO A 59 6.68 -6.17 -34.60
CA PRO A 59 5.29 -6.02 -34.20
C PRO A 59 4.98 -4.59 -33.73
N LYS A 60 3.77 -4.10 -33.99
CA LYS A 60 3.28 -2.81 -33.48
C LYS A 60 2.88 -2.88 -31.99
N SER A 61 2.49 -4.05 -31.51
CA SER A 61 2.08 -4.26 -30.12
C SER A 61 3.26 -4.64 -29.22
N ARG A 62 3.25 -4.14 -27.97
CA ARG A 62 4.23 -4.50 -26.93
C ARG A 62 4.23 -6.01 -26.62
N LYS A 63 3.11 -6.70 -26.82
CA LYS A 63 2.92 -8.14 -26.54
C LYS A 63 2.56 -8.89 -27.84
N LYS A 64 3.25 -9.99 -28.14
CA LYS A 64 2.97 -10.82 -29.34
C LYS A 64 3.33 -12.29 -29.09
N LYS A 65 2.60 -13.22 -29.73
CA LYS A 65 2.95 -14.64 -29.77
C LYS A 65 3.94 -14.90 -30.90
N CYS A 66 4.97 -15.70 -30.62
CA CYS A 66 5.93 -16.14 -31.64
C CYS A 66 5.23 -17.05 -32.66
N PRO A 67 5.37 -16.80 -33.97
CA PRO A 67 4.80 -17.68 -34.98
C PRO A 67 5.46 -19.07 -34.99
N ASN A 68 6.69 -19.19 -34.50
CA ASN A 68 7.43 -20.46 -34.53
C ASN A 68 7.17 -21.35 -33.31
N CYS A 69 7.02 -20.78 -32.10
CA CYS A 69 6.86 -21.57 -30.86
C CYS A 69 5.59 -21.27 -30.06
N GLY A 70 4.74 -20.34 -30.50
CA GLY A 70 3.48 -19.97 -29.83
C GLY A 70 3.63 -19.21 -28.51
N LYS A 71 4.83 -19.17 -27.92
CA LYS A 71 5.10 -18.46 -26.65
C LYS A 71 4.96 -16.95 -26.83
N THR A 72 4.44 -16.29 -25.79
CA THR A 72 4.27 -14.84 -25.78
C THR A 72 5.56 -14.16 -25.34
N PHE A 73 6.03 -13.21 -26.13
CA PHE A 73 7.18 -12.37 -25.80
C PHE A 73 6.77 -10.88 -25.81
N TYR A 74 7.62 -10.05 -25.24
CA TYR A 74 7.40 -8.61 -25.11
C TYR A 74 8.45 -7.82 -25.88
N HIS A 75 8.03 -6.74 -26.52
CA HIS A 75 8.89 -5.80 -27.25
C HIS A 75 9.02 -4.51 -26.45
N ILE A 76 10.21 -4.25 -25.91
CA ILE A 76 10.52 -3.08 -25.08
C ILE A 76 11.80 -2.44 -25.62
N VAL A 77 11.74 -1.15 -25.97
CA VAL A 77 12.91 -0.35 -26.40
C VAL A 77 13.77 -1.05 -27.49
N GLY A 78 13.11 -1.68 -28.47
CA GLY A 78 13.79 -2.33 -29.59
C GLY A 78 14.38 -3.72 -29.34
N LYS A 79 14.20 -4.28 -28.15
CA LYS A 79 14.60 -5.65 -27.79
C LYS A 79 13.38 -6.52 -27.49
N PHE A 80 13.56 -7.84 -27.59
CA PHE A 80 12.52 -8.82 -27.30
C PHE A 80 12.86 -9.59 -26.03
N TYR A 81 11.91 -9.68 -25.11
CA TYR A 81 12.09 -10.27 -23.79
C TYR A 81 11.08 -11.41 -23.57
N THR A 82 11.50 -12.40 -22.79
CA THR A 82 10.59 -13.38 -22.17
C THR A 82 9.77 -12.69 -21.07
N ALA A 83 8.68 -13.31 -20.59
CA ALA A 83 7.93 -12.79 -19.44
C ALA A 83 8.84 -12.52 -18.23
N ASP A 84 9.62 -13.52 -17.80
CA ASP A 84 10.59 -13.38 -16.71
C ASP A 84 11.66 -12.31 -17.01
N GLY A 85 12.03 -12.16 -18.29
CA GLY A 85 12.97 -11.14 -18.74
C GLY A 85 12.39 -9.71 -18.64
N VAL A 86 11.07 -9.55 -18.81
CA VAL A 86 10.39 -8.27 -18.57
C VAL A 86 10.35 -7.94 -17.10
N ASP A 87 10.14 -8.91 -16.21
CA ASP A 87 10.12 -8.65 -14.77
C ASP A 87 11.49 -8.21 -14.26
N LYS A 88 12.56 -8.87 -14.74
CA LYS A 88 13.95 -8.43 -14.47
C LYS A 88 14.25 -7.06 -15.07
N LEU A 89 13.85 -6.81 -16.31
CA LEU A 89 14.07 -5.53 -16.96
C LEU A 89 13.30 -4.39 -16.27
N ASN A 90 12.06 -4.63 -15.86
CA ASN A 90 11.27 -3.66 -15.11
C ASN A 90 12.00 -3.28 -13.81
N GLN A 91 12.63 -4.24 -13.13
CA GLN A 91 13.41 -3.97 -11.93
C GLN A 91 14.71 -3.19 -12.23
N GLU A 92 15.50 -3.62 -13.21
CA GLU A 92 16.75 -2.92 -13.61
C GLU A 92 16.51 -1.53 -14.23
N GLU A 93 15.53 -1.41 -15.14
CA GLU A 93 15.12 -0.13 -15.73
C GLU A 93 14.55 0.80 -14.65
N TRP A 94 13.79 0.28 -13.69
CA TRP A 94 13.33 1.08 -12.57
C TRP A 94 14.48 1.56 -11.68
N TYR A 95 15.44 0.72 -11.31
CA TYR A 95 16.62 1.17 -10.55
C TYR A 95 17.38 2.25 -11.30
N LYS A 96 17.54 2.06 -12.61
CA LYS A 96 18.25 3.04 -13.43
C LYS A 96 17.49 4.35 -13.53
N GLU A 97 16.20 4.32 -13.86
CA GLU A 97 15.35 5.51 -13.95
C GLU A 97 15.27 6.22 -12.59
N SER A 98 15.13 5.47 -11.49
CA SER A 98 15.12 6.04 -10.13
C SER A 98 16.46 6.68 -9.77
N ARG A 99 17.59 6.02 -10.06
CA ARG A 99 18.92 6.62 -9.86
C ARG A 99 19.16 7.85 -10.72
N ASP A 100 18.69 7.84 -11.97
CA ASP A 100 18.81 9.00 -12.87
C ASP A 100 17.92 10.16 -12.39
N MET A 101 16.71 9.88 -11.87
CA MET A 101 15.85 10.89 -11.23
C MET A 101 16.50 11.49 -9.97
N VAL A 102 17.06 10.65 -9.09
CA VAL A 102 17.79 11.12 -7.89
C VAL A 102 18.98 11.98 -8.30
N LYS A 103 19.74 11.57 -9.32
CA LYS A 103 20.86 12.37 -9.85
C LYS A 103 20.43 13.73 -10.37
N ASP A 104 19.32 13.78 -11.10
CA ASP A 104 18.82 15.03 -11.67
C ASP A 104 18.25 15.93 -10.56
N SER A 105 17.53 15.38 -9.57
CA SER A 105 17.06 16.11 -8.38
C SER A 105 18.23 16.70 -7.60
N VAL A 106 19.25 15.88 -7.24
CA VAL A 106 20.45 16.35 -6.55
C VAL A 106 21.17 17.45 -7.34
N ARG A 107 21.18 17.35 -8.67
CA ARG A 107 21.78 18.38 -9.53
C ARG A 107 20.98 19.68 -9.52
N GLU A 108 19.64 19.60 -9.52
CA GLU A 108 18.75 20.76 -9.47
C GLU A 108 18.80 21.44 -8.11
N ASP A 109 18.66 20.69 -7.01
CA ASP A 109 18.81 21.20 -5.64
C ASP A 109 20.16 21.89 -5.47
N TRP A 110 21.25 21.30 -5.98
CA TRP A 110 22.58 21.91 -5.91
C TRP A 110 22.70 23.21 -6.72
N LYS A 111 21.98 23.33 -7.84
CA LYS A 111 21.95 24.57 -8.62
C LYS A 111 21.16 25.65 -7.88
N GLU A 112 20.00 25.30 -7.35
CA GLU A 112 19.14 26.21 -6.58
C GLU A 112 19.85 26.69 -5.31
N GLU A 113 20.41 25.76 -4.53
CA GLU A 113 21.25 26.06 -3.35
C GLU A 113 22.43 26.98 -3.72
N ASN A 114 23.11 26.75 -4.85
CA ASN A 114 24.17 27.65 -5.30
C ASN A 114 23.70 29.05 -5.69
N GLU A 115 22.53 29.14 -6.33
CA GLU A 115 21.92 30.41 -6.70
C GLU A 115 21.48 31.18 -5.44
N TYR A 116 20.88 30.46 -4.49
CA TYR A 116 20.53 30.98 -3.18
C TYR A 116 21.77 31.44 -2.40
N ARG A 117 22.86 30.65 -2.38
CA ARG A 117 24.15 31.03 -1.80
C ARG A 117 24.72 32.31 -2.42
N ARG A 118 24.60 32.47 -3.75
CA ARG A 118 25.02 33.69 -4.44
C ARG A 118 24.18 34.90 -4.04
N GLN A 119 22.89 34.69 -3.77
CA GLN A 119 21.93 35.76 -3.54
C GLN A 119 21.83 36.20 -2.07
N PHE A 120 21.89 35.28 -1.10
CA PHE A 120 21.46 35.54 0.28
C PHE A 120 22.52 35.33 1.38
N LYS A 121 23.71 34.80 1.07
CA LYS A 121 24.85 34.67 2.00
C LYS A 121 24.60 33.97 3.37
N GLU A 122 23.53 33.20 3.54
CA GLU A 122 23.18 32.32 4.70
C GLU A 122 22.03 31.39 4.24
N GLN A 123 21.77 30.15 4.68
CA GLN A 123 22.25 29.23 5.74
C GLN A 123 22.62 27.88 5.07
N ASP A 124 23.61 27.16 5.59
CA ASP A 124 24.18 25.97 4.94
C ASP A 124 23.26 24.72 5.04
N SER A 125 22.70 24.29 3.92
CA SER A 125 22.28 22.90 3.74
C SER A 125 23.50 21.99 3.89
N VAL A 126 23.46 21.06 4.85
CA VAL A 126 24.62 20.19 5.17
C VAL A 126 24.57 18.88 4.38
N GLY A 127 23.36 18.40 4.06
CA GLY A 127 23.20 17.17 3.29
C GLY A 127 21.75 16.68 3.26
N TYR A 128 21.59 15.42 2.87
CA TYR A 128 20.31 14.73 2.80
C TYR A 128 20.16 13.75 3.95
N LEU A 129 19.08 13.84 4.71
CA LEU A 129 18.71 12.91 5.78
C LEU A 129 17.80 11.82 5.22
N VAL A 130 18.25 10.56 5.24
CA VAL A 130 17.49 9.41 4.75
C VAL A 130 16.47 8.96 5.79
N LYS A 131 15.21 8.82 5.36
CA LYS A 131 14.08 8.28 6.13
C LYS A 131 13.67 6.94 5.55
N ALA A 132 13.88 5.84 6.28
CA ALA A 132 13.55 4.52 5.77
C ALA A 132 12.06 4.19 5.96
N GLY A 133 11.39 3.78 4.88
CA GLY A 133 10.01 3.30 4.96
C GLY A 133 9.87 2.04 5.82
N PRO A 134 8.66 1.76 6.35
CA PRO A 134 8.41 0.69 7.34
C PRO A 134 8.72 -0.72 6.82
N ASN A 135 8.72 -0.90 5.49
CA ASN A 135 8.97 -2.18 4.84
C ASN A 135 10.40 -2.32 4.31
N CYS A 136 11.27 -1.31 4.53
CA CYS A 136 12.63 -1.37 3.99
C CYS A 136 13.49 -2.37 4.79
N PRO A 137 14.04 -3.42 4.16
CA PRO A 137 14.84 -4.43 4.86
C PRO A 137 16.15 -3.87 5.44
N HIS A 138 16.56 -2.67 5.00
CA HIS A 138 17.76 -1.98 5.47
C HIS A 138 17.46 -0.85 6.46
N ALA A 139 16.21 -0.67 6.94
CA ALA A 139 15.82 0.46 7.78
C ALA A 139 16.75 0.66 8.98
N ALA A 140 17.16 -0.41 9.68
CA ALA A 140 18.09 -0.34 10.80
C ALA A 140 19.45 0.32 10.45
N ASN A 141 19.89 0.19 9.19
CA ASN A 141 21.19 0.67 8.73
C ASN A 141 21.12 2.05 8.08
N VAL A 142 20.01 2.37 7.42
CA VAL A 142 19.90 3.58 6.56
C VAL A 142 18.99 4.65 7.13
N ASP A 143 18.11 4.32 8.09
CA ASP A 143 17.25 5.33 8.72
C ASP A 143 18.08 6.31 9.57
N GLY A 144 17.79 7.60 9.39
CA GLY A 144 18.51 8.70 10.03
C GLY A 144 19.97 8.80 9.57
N LEU A 145 20.30 8.35 8.36
CA LEU A 145 21.62 8.50 7.77
C LEU A 145 21.72 9.85 7.05
N LEU A 146 22.73 10.66 7.41
CA LEU A 146 23.05 11.90 6.72
C LEU A 146 24.08 11.64 5.62
N VAL A 147 23.72 11.94 4.37
CA VAL A 147 24.64 11.96 3.23
C VAL A 147 24.99 13.41 2.95
N LEU A 148 26.26 13.80 3.13
CA LEU A 148 26.70 15.18 2.92
C LEU A 148 26.45 15.61 1.47
N LEU A 149 26.12 16.89 1.26
CA LEU A 149 25.77 17.41 -0.07
C LEU A 149 26.90 17.19 -1.10
N GLU A 150 28.16 17.36 -0.67
CA GLU A 150 29.33 17.11 -1.51
C GLU A 150 29.49 15.64 -1.91
N ASP A 151 29.18 14.73 -0.99
CA ASP A 151 29.28 13.29 -1.20
C ASP A 151 28.11 12.81 -2.06
N ALA A 152 26.88 13.27 -1.81
CA ALA A 152 25.72 12.99 -2.66
C ALA A 152 25.94 13.46 -4.11
N LYS A 153 26.61 14.60 -4.30
CA LYS A 153 26.95 15.11 -5.64
C LYS A 153 27.96 14.23 -6.36
N LYS A 154 29.00 13.75 -5.66
CA LYS A 154 30.04 12.88 -6.24
C LYS A 154 29.54 11.44 -6.41
N HIS A 155 28.70 11.00 -5.48
CA HIS A 155 28.27 9.61 -5.27
C HIS A 155 26.76 9.55 -5.01
N PRO A 156 25.92 9.86 -6.01
CA PRO A 156 24.47 9.84 -5.88
C PRO A 156 23.92 8.45 -5.54
N GLU A 157 24.69 7.38 -5.74
CA GLU A 157 24.39 6.02 -5.28
C GLU A 157 24.32 5.85 -3.75
N MET A 158 24.79 6.85 -2.98
CA MET A 158 24.65 6.86 -1.53
C MET A 158 23.22 7.16 -1.06
N LEU A 159 22.39 7.73 -1.95
CA LEU A 159 20.98 7.99 -1.71
C LEU A 159 20.12 6.81 -2.23
N PRO A 160 18.98 6.53 -1.58
CA PRO A 160 18.07 5.48 -2.03
C PRO A 160 17.51 5.77 -3.44
N PRO A 161 17.15 4.74 -4.23
CA PRO A 161 17.08 3.33 -3.83
C PRO A 161 18.45 2.60 -3.88
N TYR A 162 18.74 1.80 -2.86
CA TYR A 162 19.92 0.93 -2.82
C TYR A 162 19.73 -0.31 -3.71
N GLU A 163 20.81 -0.89 -4.23
CA GLU A 163 20.74 -2.04 -5.18
C GLU A 163 20.02 -3.26 -4.61
N GLU A 164 20.01 -3.42 -3.27
CA GLU A 164 19.35 -4.53 -2.57
C GLU A 164 17.86 -4.26 -2.26
N CYS A 165 17.38 -3.03 -2.44
CA CYS A 165 16.00 -2.64 -2.14
C CYS A 165 15.04 -3.08 -3.24
N ARG A 166 14.24 -4.13 -3.05
CA ARG A 166 13.23 -4.57 -4.05
C ARG A 166 12.16 -3.50 -4.29
N TYR A 167 11.73 -3.39 -5.55
CA TYR A 167 10.82 -2.37 -6.12
C TYR A 167 9.54 -2.08 -5.33
N ASN A 168 9.06 -3.03 -4.50
CA ASN A 168 7.74 -2.94 -3.87
C ASN A 168 7.80 -2.83 -2.33
N THR A 169 8.99 -2.82 -1.72
CA THR A 169 9.09 -2.90 -0.25
C THR A 169 9.90 -1.79 0.39
N CYS A 170 10.77 -1.09 -0.32
CA CYS A 170 11.55 -0.02 0.30
C CYS A 170 11.07 1.36 -0.14
N GLU A 171 10.24 1.98 0.70
CA GLU A 171 9.76 3.36 0.60
C GLU A 171 10.74 4.30 1.34
N CYS A 172 12.02 4.31 0.97
CA CYS A 172 12.96 5.28 1.56
C CYS A 172 12.79 6.65 0.90
N GLU A 173 12.63 7.69 1.72
CA GLU A 173 12.64 9.10 1.35
C GLU A 173 13.94 9.76 1.82
N PHE A 174 14.25 10.94 1.31
CA PHE A 174 15.35 11.75 1.79
C PHE A 174 14.99 13.23 1.74
N ASP A 175 15.36 13.96 2.79
CA ASP A 175 15.10 15.40 2.91
C ASP A 175 16.41 16.17 2.94
N LEU A 176 16.47 17.29 2.22
CA LEU A 176 17.56 18.24 2.37
C LEU A 176 17.43 18.90 3.75
N VAL A 177 18.51 18.88 4.53
CA VAL A 177 18.52 19.41 5.91
C VAL A 177 19.64 20.42 6.14
N SER A 178 19.34 21.47 6.88
CA SER A 178 20.32 22.42 7.39
C SER A 178 21.05 21.87 8.63
N ALA A 179 22.14 22.53 9.05
CA ALA A 179 22.95 22.08 10.19
C ALA A 179 22.16 21.95 11.51
N ASP A 180 21.15 22.79 11.72
CA ASP A 180 20.30 22.84 12.91
C ASP A 180 19.15 21.83 12.87
N GLU A 181 18.73 21.38 11.69
CA GLU A 181 17.70 20.34 11.51
C GLU A 181 18.26 18.92 11.72
N VAL A 182 19.58 18.74 11.68
CA VAL A 182 20.23 17.43 11.88
C VAL A 182 20.11 16.96 13.33
N PRO A 183 19.47 15.81 13.61
CA PRO A 183 19.38 15.27 14.97
C PRO A 183 20.76 15.02 15.61
N ARG A 184 20.88 15.24 16.93
CA ARG A 184 22.16 15.17 17.69
C ARG A 184 22.86 13.79 17.73
N LYS A 185 22.31 12.76 17.09
CA LYS A 185 22.88 11.40 17.01
C LYS A 185 22.87 10.82 15.59
N THR A 186 22.74 11.68 14.60
CA THR A 186 22.70 11.30 13.19
C THR A 186 24.02 10.60 12.81
N ARG A 187 23.93 9.53 12.02
CA ARG A 187 25.12 8.86 11.45
C ARG A 187 25.47 9.56 10.17
N VAL A 188 26.76 9.79 9.89
CA VAL A 188 27.19 10.33 8.59
C VAL A 188 27.64 9.17 7.72
N ALA A 189 27.11 9.11 6.49
CA ALA A 189 27.58 8.17 5.50
C ALA A 189 28.99 8.58 5.04
N GLN A 190 29.97 7.68 5.16
CA GLN A 190 31.29 7.87 4.57
C GLN A 190 31.57 6.73 3.59
N LEU A 191 32.05 7.06 2.40
CA LEU A 191 32.63 6.04 1.53
C LEU A 191 33.97 5.59 2.11
N SER A 192 34.12 4.29 2.31
CA SER A 192 35.40 3.68 2.62
C SER A 192 35.92 2.97 1.38
N GLY A 193 37.12 3.35 0.93
CA GLY A 193 37.78 2.82 -0.26
C GLY A 193 37.87 3.81 -1.42
N ASP A 194 38.85 3.58 -2.30
CA ASP A 194 39.00 4.37 -3.53
C ASP A 194 37.93 3.94 -4.55
N PRO A 195 37.00 4.83 -4.95
CA PRO A 195 35.91 4.49 -5.86
C PRO A 195 36.40 4.01 -7.24
N THR A 196 37.64 4.29 -7.62
CA THR A 196 38.22 3.82 -8.89
C THR A 196 38.52 2.32 -8.92
N THR A 197 38.58 1.66 -7.74
CA THR A 197 38.92 0.25 -7.61
C THR A 197 37.71 -0.70 -7.58
N GLY A 198 36.49 -0.19 -7.70
CA GLY A 198 35.27 -0.99 -7.82
C GLY A 198 34.85 -1.74 -6.54
N GLY A 199 35.43 -1.40 -5.38
CA GLY A 199 35.19 -2.08 -4.10
C GLY A 199 34.88 -1.13 -2.93
N GLY A 200 34.23 0.01 -3.17
CA GLY A 200 33.85 0.94 -2.11
C GLY A 200 32.69 0.40 -1.27
N SER A 201 32.86 0.32 0.05
CA SER A 201 31.79 0.02 1.00
C SER A 201 31.44 1.27 1.82
N VAL A 202 30.15 1.46 2.12
CA VAL A 202 29.71 2.57 2.96
C VAL A 202 30.00 2.23 4.42
N LEU A 203 30.88 3.00 5.05
CA LEU A 203 31.22 2.88 6.46
C LEU A 203 30.41 3.89 7.27
N LEU A 204 29.69 3.40 8.28
CA LEU A 204 28.90 4.24 9.17
C LEU A 204 29.76 4.71 10.35
N LYS A 205 29.91 6.02 10.52
CA LYS A 205 30.53 6.60 11.73
C LYS A 205 29.53 7.49 12.48
N PRO A 206 29.50 7.41 13.83
CA PRO A 206 28.75 8.38 14.63
C PRO A 206 29.35 9.77 14.45
N LEU A 207 28.49 10.80 14.43
CA LEU A 207 28.93 12.20 14.46
C LEU A 207 29.69 12.46 15.78
N GLY A 208 31.01 12.44 15.72
CA GLY A 208 31.88 12.77 16.85
C GLY A 208 32.01 14.28 17.05
N CYS A 209 32.13 14.72 18.30
CA CYS A 209 32.30 16.13 18.69
C CYS A 209 33.45 16.86 17.94
N SER A 210 34.47 16.12 17.47
CA SER A 210 35.59 16.67 16.70
C SER A 210 35.21 17.17 15.30
N SER A 211 34.17 16.61 14.67
CA SER A 211 33.72 17.05 13.33
C SER A 211 32.94 18.36 13.38
N ILE A 212 32.18 18.58 14.45
CA ILE A 212 31.43 19.83 14.69
C ILE A 212 32.40 21.00 14.91
N LEU A 213 33.53 20.75 15.58
CA LEU A 213 34.57 21.76 15.81
C LEU A 213 35.27 22.22 14.51
N LYS A 214 35.43 21.32 13.52
CA LYS A 214 36.00 21.68 12.21
C LYS A 214 35.06 22.54 11.36
N LEU A 215 33.74 22.36 11.50
CA LEU A 215 32.72 23.18 10.84
C LEU A 215 32.67 24.61 11.42
N SER A 216 32.81 24.79 12.74
CA SER A 216 32.82 26.12 13.36
C SER A 216 34.09 26.94 13.06
N ILE A 217 35.25 26.30 12.87
CA ILE A 217 36.52 27.01 12.60
C ILE A 217 36.57 27.60 11.17
N LEU A 218 35.92 26.94 10.20
CA LEU A 218 35.79 27.46 8.82
C LEU A 218 34.87 28.68 8.73
N ALA A 219 33.81 28.74 9.55
CA ALA A 219 32.90 29.88 9.61
C ALA A 219 33.54 31.14 10.25
N CYS A 220 34.38 30.97 11.29
CA CYS A 220 35.06 32.11 11.92
C CYS A 220 36.23 32.69 11.09
N GLY A 221 36.88 31.89 10.25
CA GLY A 221 37.99 32.36 9.40
C GLY A 221 37.56 33.29 8.27
N LEU A 222 36.34 33.15 7.75
CA LEU A 222 35.82 33.95 6.64
C LEU A 222 35.36 35.36 7.09
N LEU A 223 35.01 35.50 8.38
CA LEU A 223 34.47 36.74 8.96
C LEU A 223 35.54 37.84 9.13
N VAL A 224 36.82 37.46 9.24
CA VAL A 224 37.93 38.41 9.39
C VAL A 224 38.37 39.03 8.05
N PHE A 225 38.08 38.37 6.92
CA PHE A 225 38.53 38.84 5.59
C PHE A 225 37.56 39.83 4.91
N VAL A 226 36.28 39.84 5.30
CA VAL A 226 35.24 40.66 4.65
C VAL A 226 35.19 42.11 5.18
N VAL A 227 35.83 42.41 6.32
CA VAL A 227 35.88 43.76 6.89
C VAL A 227 36.84 44.70 6.11
N PHE A 228 37.66 44.20 5.19
CA PHE A 228 38.68 45.00 4.50
C PHE A 228 38.30 45.50 3.08
N CYS A 229 37.09 45.23 2.55
CA CYS A 229 36.78 45.55 1.15
C CYS A 229 35.48 46.33 0.88
N ALA A 230 34.75 46.82 1.90
CA ALA A 230 33.53 47.60 1.67
C ALA A 230 33.79 49.11 1.71
N GLY A 231 34.43 49.63 0.66
CA GLY A 231 34.48 51.05 0.38
C GLY A 231 34.33 51.28 -1.12
N ILE A 232 33.37 52.15 -1.48
CA ILE A 232 33.27 52.95 -2.72
C ILE A 232 32.09 52.59 -3.68
N LEU A 233 31.13 53.55 -3.71
CA LEU A 233 30.32 54.12 -4.81
C LEU A 233 28.83 53.74 -5.03
N SER A 234 28.03 54.79 -4.83
CA SER A 234 26.66 55.05 -5.30
C SER A 234 26.59 55.41 -6.79
N GLY A 235 25.44 55.18 -7.44
CA GLY A 235 25.13 55.72 -8.77
C GLY A 235 23.66 55.56 -9.18
N ARG A 236 23.01 56.69 -9.46
CA ARG A 236 21.59 56.95 -9.79
C ARG A 236 21.24 56.67 -11.27
N ASN A 237 19.96 56.42 -11.54
CA ASN A 237 19.03 57.18 -12.43
C ASN A 237 18.27 56.48 -13.59
N ASP A 238 16.98 56.87 -13.65
CA ASP A 238 16.11 57.19 -14.81
C ASP A 238 15.21 56.14 -15.51
N THR A 239 13.94 56.56 -15.65
CA THR A 239 12.81 56.07 -16.48
C THR A 239 12.56 57.12 -17.60
N PRO A 240 11.53 57.04 -18.49
CA PRO A 240 10.98 55.99 -19.38
C PRO A 240 11.15 56.46 -20.88
N PRO A 241 10.43 56.00 -21.96
CA PRO A 241 8.97 56.09 -22.17
C PRO A 241 8.29 54.95 -23.00
N ALA A 242 6.95 54.94 -23.00
CA ALA A 242 6.07 54.16 -23.88
C ALA A 242 6.09 54.68 -25.35
N PRO A 243 5.58 53.93 -26.35
CA PRO A 243 4.23 54.28 -26.85
C PRO A 243 3.40 53.18 -27.60
N ARG A 244 2.16 53.60 -27.92
CA ARG A 244 1.30 53.33 -29.10
C ARG A 244 0.17 52.28 -29.04
N ARG A 245 -1.04 52.86 -28.96
CA ARG A 245 -2.37 52.32 -29.35
C ARG A 245 -2.42 51.98 -30.84
N SER A 246 -3.07 50.87 -31.18
CA SER A 246 -3.59 50.57 -32.52
C SER A 246 -5.09 50.24 -32.41
N SER A 247 -5.91 50.98 -33.15
CA SER A 247 -7.36 50.86 -33.21
C SER A 247 -7.76 50.23 -34.55
N ALA A 248 -8.50 49.13 -34.52
CA ALA A 248 -9.19 48.54 -35.67
C ALA A 248 -10.72 48.57 -35.44
N PRO A 249 -11.53 48.68 -36.50
CA PRO A 249 -12.92 49.15 -36.41
C PRO A 249 -13.91 48.04 -36.03
N SER A 250 -14.92 48.45 -35.26
CA SER A 250 -16.04 47.66 -34.76
C SER A 250 -17.12 47.45 -35.81
N ARG A 251 -17.51 46.18 -35.98
CA ARG A 251 -18.70 45.72 -36.73
C ARG A 251 -19.94 45.88 -35.84
N PRO A 252 -21.09 46.36 -36.34
CA PRO A 252 -22.26 46.63 -35.51
C PRO A 252 -22.84 45.33 -34.93
N ALA A 253 -22.82 45.24 -33.60
CA ALA A 253 -23.42 44.16 -32.83
C ALA A 253 -24.95 44.34 -32.78
N GLN A 254 -25.67 43.31 -33.22
CA GLN A 254 -27.10 43.19 -33.00
C GLN A 254 -27.37 43.10 -31.49
N ALA A 255 -28.25 43.98 -31.01
CA ALA A 255 -28.70 44.02 -29.63
C ALA A 255 -29.62 42.82 -29.36
N VAL A 256 -29.04 41.73 -28.90
CA VAL A 256 -29.77 40.68 -28.18
C VAL A 256 -29.94 41.19 -26.76
N SER A 257 -31.19 41.39 -26.33
CA SER A 257 -31.55 41.73 -24.95
C SER A 257 -30.94 40.71 -24.00
N ARG A 258 -29.89 41.13 -23.28
CA ARG A 258 -29.10 40.33 -22.35
C ARG A 258 -29.97 40.00 -21.14
N PRO A 259 -30.31 38.72 -20.87
CA PRO A 259 -30.91 38.35 -19.61
C PRO A 259 -29.85 38.58 -18.53
N THR A 260 -30.09 39.57 -17.67
CA THR A 260 -29.29 39.82 -16.46
C THR A 260 -29.64 38.73 -15.43
N ALA A 261 -29.27 37.49 -15.72
CA ALA A 261 -29.44 36.38 -14.81
C ALA A 261 -28.37 36.49 -13.73
N GLN A 262 -28.60 37.35 -12.74
CA GLN A 262 -27.87 37.30 -11.47
C GLN A 262 -28.45 36.19 -10.61
N LEU A 263 -27.63 35.51 -9.80
CA LEU A 263 -28.14 34.59 -8.78
C LEU A 263 -28.93 35.43 -7.76
N PRO A 264 -30.25 35.26 -7.63
CA PRO A 264 -31.08 36.15 -6.81
C PRO A 264 -30.96 35.86 -5.30
N GLU A 265 -30.47 34.68 -4.95
CA GLU A 265 -30.46 34.14 -3.60
C GLU A 265 -29.04 33.75 -3.18
N ASP A 266 -28.83 33.68 -1.86
CA ASP A 266 -27.60 33.14 -1.27
C ASP A 266 -27.34 31.71 -1.76
N VAL A 267 -26.07 31.35 -1.90
CA VAL A 267 -25.69 30.02 -2.39
C VAL A 267 -26.08 28.96 -1.37
N VAL A 268 -26.79 27.93 -1.83
CA VAL A 268 -27.20 26.78 -1.03
C VAL A 268 -26.67 25.51 -1.67
N ILE A 269 -26.12 24.59 -0.86
CA ILE A 269 -25.70 23.25 -1.27
C ILE A 269 -26.21 22.26 -0.21
N ASN A 270 -27.04 21.32 -0.61
CA ASN A 270 -27.51 20.21 0.23
C ASN A 270 -26.74 18.95 -0.16
N ILE A 271 -26.10 18.30 0.81
CA ILE A 271 -25.24 17.13 0.60
C ILE A 271 -25.94 15.87 1.15
N ASN A 272 -25.96 14.81 0.35
CA ASN A 272 -26.37 13.47 0.73
C ASN A 272 -25.28 12.46 0.33
N GLU A 273 -24.80 11.72 1.30
CA GLU A 273 -23.79 10.70 1.16
C GLU A 273 -24.42 9.31 1.10
N GLU A 274 -23.87 8.45 0.23
CA GLU A 274 -24.25 7.05 0.12
C GLU A 274 -22.98 6.21 0.18
N VAL A 275 -22.91 5.33 1.18
CA VAL A 275 -21.79 4.39 1.34
C VAL A 275 -22.13 3.10 0.59
N MET A 276 -21.37 2.81 -0.45
CA MET A 276 -21.57 1.63 -1.30
C MET A 276 -21.17 0.34 -0.57
N PRO A 277 -21.61 -0.85 -1.02
CA PRO A 277 -21.22 -2.14 -0.40
C PRO A 277 -19.71 -2.40 -0.37
N ASP A 278 -18.96 -1.85 -1.33
CA ASP A 278 -17.50 -1.88 -1.38
C ASP A 278 -16.83 -0.77 -0.53
N ARG A 279 -17.64 -0.02 0.24
CA ARG A 279 -17.25 1.11 1.09
C ARG A 279 -16.59 2.27 0.36
N ARG A 280 -16.83 2.43 -0.94
CA ARG A 280 -16.64 3.71 -1.61
C ARG A 280 -17.84 4.61 -1.36
N VAL A 281 -17.66 5.91 -1.56
CA VAL A 281 -18.69 6.91 -1.25
C VAL A 281 -19.18 7.52 -2.56
N VAL A 282 -20.49 7.69 -2.65
CA VAL A 282 -21.16 8.51 -3.65
C VAL A 282 -21.72 9.73 -2.95
N ILE A 283 -21.41 10.92 -3.46
CA ILE A 283 -21.94 12.20 -2.95
C ILE A 283 -22.98 12.72 -3.94
N ARG A 284 -24.22 12.86 -3.48
CA ARG A 284 -25.37 13.38 -4.23
C ARG A 284 -25.88 14.66 -3.57
N GLY A 285 -26.62 15.48 -4.29
CA GLY A 285 -27.19 16.67 -3.68
C GLY A 285 -27.88 17.62 -4.64
N THR A 286 -28.23 18.79 -4.11
CA THR A 286 -28.88 19.88 -4.85
C THR A 286 -28.22 21.21 -4.53
N THR A 287 -28.17 22.13 -5.49
CA THR A 287 -27.69 23.50 -5.33
C THR A 287 -28.46 24.48 -6.20
N ASN A 288 -28.46 25.77 -5.85
CA ASN A 288 -28.95 26.85 -6.70
C ASN A 288 -27.89 27.42 -7.67
N LEU A 289 -26.68 26.83 -7.71
CA LEU A 289 -25.66 27.20 -8.68
C LEU A 289 -26.09 26.87 -10.12
N PRO A 290 -25.64 27.63 -11.14
CA PRO A 290 -26.10 27.45 -12.52
C PRO A 290 -25.75 26.07 -13.09
N THR A 291 -26.60 25.55 -13.98
CA THR A 291 -26.29 24.33 -14.74
C THR A 291 -24.95 24.43 -15.45
N GLY A 292 -24.17 23.35 -15.41
CA GLY A 292 -22.80 23.30 -15.92
C GLY A 292 -21.75 23.81 -14.94
N THR A 293 -22.13 24.32 -13.76
CA THR A 293 -21.17 24.64 -12.70
C THR A 293 -20.38 23.40 -12.34
N THR A 294 -19.06 23.50 -12.41
CA THR A 294 -18.15 22.42 -12.07
C THR A 294 -17.91 22.40 -10.57
N LEU A 295 -18.25 21.28 -9.94
CA LEU A 295 -18.02 20.99 -8.52
C LEU A 295 -16.90 19.96 -8.36
N MET A 296 -16.16 20.10 -7.27
CA MET A 296 -15.20 19.13 -6.76
C MET A 296 -15.77 18.52 -5.49
N PHE A 297 -15.61 17.20 -5.38
CA PHE A 297 -16.02 16.42 -4.22
C PHE A 297 -14.78 15.92 -3.53
N ASP A 298 -14.72 15.98 -2.20
CA ASP A 298 -13.68 15.30 -1.44
C ASP A 298 -14.24 14.62 -0.19
N VAL A 299 -13.60 13.52 0.20
CA VAL A 299 -13.83 12.86 1.48
C VAL A 299 -12.57 13.03 2.30
N SER A 300 -12.71 13.53 3.53
CA SER A 300 -11.61 13.70 4.46
C SER A 300 -11.88 13.04 5.82
N ALA A 301 -10.81 12.64 6.50
CA ALA A 301 -10.82 12.20 7.89
C ALA A 301 -9.76 13.00 8.64
N ASP A 302 -10.09 13.56 9.81
CA ASP A 302 -9.19 14.41 10.61
C ASP A 302 -8.52 15.54 9.80
N GLY A 303 -9.26 16.11 8.84
CA GLY A 303 -8.78 17.16 7.94
C GLY A 303 -7.86 16.67 6.82
N LYS A 304 -7.49 15.38 6.77
CA LYS A 304 -6.71 14.78 5.69
C LYS A 304 -7.63 14.33 4.56
N MET A 305 -7.39 14.84 3.34
CA MET A 305 -8.09 14.40 2.14
C MET A 305 -7.71 12.96 1.78
N LEU A 306 -8.71 12.11 1.54
CA LEU A 306 -8.53 10.68 1.26
C LEU A 306 -9.01 10.26 -0.13
N GLY A 307 -9.87 11.05 -0.77
CA GLY A 307 -10.32 10.83 -2.14
C GLY A 307 -10.98 12.07 -2.71
N GLN A 308 -11.03 12.16 -4.04
CA GLN A 308 -11.58 13.29 -4.76
C GLN A 308 -12.28 12.84 -6.04
N ASP A 309 -13.33 13.56 -6.42
CA ASP A 309 -14.02 13.44 -7.71
C ASP A 309 -14.46 14.82 -8.23
N LYS A 310 -14.99 14.89 -9.46
CA LYS A 310 -15.42 16.13 -10.12
C LYS A 310 -16.64 15.88 -11.01
N GLN A 311 -17.67 16.72 -10.87
CA GLN A 311 -18.90 16.65 -11.68
C GLN A 311 -19.47 18.04 -11.97
N SER A 312 -20.21 18.18 -13.07
CA SER A 312 -20.99 19.38 -13.36
C SER A 312 -22.43 19.31 -12.83
N VAL A 313 -22.97 20.44 -12.37
CA VAL A 313 -24.36 20.60 -11.91
C VAL A 313 -25.33 20.41 -13.09
N GLY A 314 -26.37 19.60 -12.88
CA GLY A 314 -27.43 19.32 -13.84
C GLY A 314 -28.46 20.44 -14.03
N ALA A 315 -29.48 20.18 -14.86
CA ALA A 315 -30.51 21.17 -15.21
C ALA A 315 -31.36 21.64 -14.02
N ASN A 316 -31.52 20.78 -13.00
CA ASN A 316 -32.35 21.05 -11.82
C ASN A 316 -31.52 21.43 -10.59
N GLY A 317 -30.25 21.80 -10.76
CA GLY A 317 -29.35 22.04 -9.63
C GLY A 317 -28.84 20.76 -8.96
N GLU A 318 -29.16 19.59 -9.50
CA GLU A 318 -28.74 18.29 -8.98
C GLU A 318 -27.28 17.98 -9.34
N PHE A 319 -26.58 17.26 -8.46
CA PHE A 319 -25.24 16.73 -8.71
C PHE A 319 -25.08 15.34 -8.10
N GLU A 320 -24.22 14.53 -8.70
CA GLU A 320 -23.88 13.18 -8.27
C GLU A 320 -22.44 12.84 -8.70
N SER A 321 -21.60 12.47 -7.73
CA SER A 321 -20.27 11.94 -7.99
C SER A 321 -20.33 10.50 -8.47
N GLU A 322 -19.26 10.00 -9.09
CA GLU A 322 -19.06 8.56 -9.20
C GLU A 322 -18.70 7.96 -7.82
N PRO A 323 -18.79 6.63 -7.62
CA PRO A 323 -18.26 6.01 -6.41
C PRO A 323 -16.74 6.18 -6.32
N PHE A 324 -16.27 7.02 -5.39
CA PHE A 324 -14.84 7.31 -5.23
C PHE A 324 -14.30 6.90 -3.86
N GLY A 325 -12.98 6.69 -3.82
CA GLY A 325 -12.23 6.15 -2.68
C GLY A 325 -11.20 5.09 -3.08
N PRO A 326 -10.39 4.59 -2.13
CA PRO A 326 -9.45 3.50 -2.41
C PRO A 326 -10.19 2.26 -2.88
N SER A 327 -9.53 1.42 -3.68
CA SER A 327 -10.13 0.17 -4.21
C SER A 327 -10.52 -0.83 -3.12
N SER A 328 -9.91 -0.72 -1.94
CA SER A 328 -10.28 -1.48 -0.73
C SER A 328 -11.50 -0.94 0.00
N GLY A 329 -12.03 0.21 -0.41
CA GLY A 329 -13.01 0.99 0.34
C GLY A 329 -12.41 1.74 1.52
N TYR A 330 -13.15 2.70 2.06
CA TYR A 330 -12.76 3.42 3.26
C TYR A 330 -12.85 2.52 4.50
N ALA A 331 -11.99 2.81 5.48
CA ALA A 331 -12.04 2.15 6.78
C ALA A 331 -13.31 2.56 7.55
N ALA A 332 -13.58 1.85 8.64
CA ALA A 332 -14.61 2.29 9.59
C ALA A 332 -14.12 3.56 10.29
N GLY A 333 -15.00 4.55 10.45
CA GLY A 333 -14.63 5.81 11.10
C GLY A 333 -15.55 6.96 10.75
N ASP A 334 -15.20 8.12 11.28
CA ASP A 334 -15.87 9.39 11.02
C ASP A 334 -15.16 10.14 9.91
N TYR A 335 -15.96 10.71 9.01
CA TYR A 335 -15.51 11.36 7.78
C TYR A 335 -16.29 12.66 7.58
N SER A 336 -15.79 13.50 6.67
CA SER A 336 -16.54 14.62 6.14
C SER A 336 -16.59 14.56 4.62
N ALA A 337 -17.79 14.72 4.07
CA ALA A 337 -18.06 14.89 2.65
C ALA A 337 -18.05 16.39 2.34
N ASN A 338 -17.13 16.83 1.49
CA ASN A 338 -16.98 18.22 1.11
C ASN A 338 -17.36 18.40 -0.36
N VAL A 339 -18.14 19.44 -0.64
CA VAL A 339 -18.50 19.87 -1.99
C VAL A 339 -17.99 21.30 -2.17
N MET A 340 -17.14 21.50 -3.17
CA MET A 340 -16.52 22.79 -3.43
C MET A 340 -16.69 23.20 -4.88
N MET A 341 -17.03 24.46 -5.12
CA MET A 341 -16.89 25.09 -6.42
C MET A 341 -15.50 25.75 -6.49
N PRO A 342 -14.64 25.38 -7.46
CA PRO A 342 -13.40 26.09 -7.73
C PRO A 342 -13.64 27.56 -8.05
N ILE A 343 -12.58 28.37 -7.94
CA ILE A 343 -12.62 29.81 -8.24
C ILE A 343 -13.37 30.13 -9.54
N ALA A 344 -14.21 31.18 -9.50
CA ALA A 344 -15.16 31.49 -10.58
C ALA A 344 -14.54 31.56 -11.99
N ARG A 345 -13.29 32.05 -12.11
CA ARG A 345 -12.57 32.16 -13.39
C ARG A 345 -12.29 30.81 -14.08
N LEU A 346 -12.36 29.70 -13.35
CA LEU A 346 -12.19 28.34 -13.89
C LEU A 346 -13.52 27.69 -14.32
N GLN A 347 -14.66 28.35 -14.07
CA GLN A 347 -15.97 27.86 -14.47
C GLN A 347 -16.22 28.08 -15.98
N PRO A 348 -17.14 27.34 -16.61
CA PRO A 348 -17.53 27.59 -18.00
C PRO A 348 -18.06 29.02 -18.21
N GLN A 349 -17.88 29.57 -19.42
CA GLN A 349 -18.28 30.95 -19.73
C GLN A 349 -19.79 31.22 -19.48
N SER A 350 -20.64 30.20 -19.71
CA SER A 350 -22.08 30.28 -19.40
C SER A 350 -22.34 30.48 -17.91
N VAL A 351 -21.58 29.81 -17.05
CA VAL A 351 -21.69 29.92 -15.59
C VAL A 351 -21.13 31.27 -15.12
N GLN A 352 -19.96 31.67 -15.62
CA GLN A 352 -19.36 32.99 -15.32
C GLN A 352 -20.27 34.16 -15.68
N ALA A 353 -21.10 34.03 -16.73
CA ALA A 353 -22.07 35.06 -17.09
C ALA A 353 -23.14 35.29 -16.01
N VAL A 354 -23.41 34.28 -15.18
CA VAL A 354 -24.38 34.31 -14.09
C VAL A 354 -23.71 34.69 -12.76
N ILE A 355 -22.64 33.99 -12.39
CA ILE A 355 -21.96 34.17 -11.09
C ILE A 355 -20.96 35.33 -11.06
N GLY A 356 -20.66 35.92 -12.22
CA GLY A 356 -19.58 36.91 -12.38
C GLY A 356 -18.25 36.27 -12.76
N LYS A 357 -17.33 37.04 -13.36
CA LYS A 357 -16.03 36.51 -13.81
C LYS A 357 -15.12 36.12 -12.63
N ASN A 358 -15.26 36.84 -11.53
CA ASN A 358 -14.52 36.64 -10.29
C ASN A 358 -15.39 36.08 -9.17
N GLY A 359 -16.67 35.80 -9.44
CA GLY A 359 -17.63 35.34 -8.42
C GLY A 359 -18.36 36.49 -7.72
N GLU A 360 -18.30 37.70 -8.27
CA GLU A 360 -18.87 38.93 -7.67
C GLU A 360 -20.40 38.89 -7.46
N HIS A 361 -21.10 37.90 -8.02
CA HIS A 361 -22.53 37.71 -7.79
C HIS A 361 -22.85 36.57 -6.81
N LEU A 362 -21.84 35.87 -6.28
CA LEU A 362 -22.03 34.85 -5.25
C LEU A 362 -22.22 35.52 -3.89
N ARG A 363 -23.16 35.01 -3.09
CA ARG A 363 -23.49 35.52 -1.75
C ARG A 363 -23.84 34.38 -0.81
N GLY A 364 -23.84 34.63 0.49
CA GLY A 364 -24.22 33.65 1.52
C GLY A 364 -23.03 33.05 2.28
N SER A 365 -23.33 32.27 3.31
CA SER A 365 -22.33 31.76 4.26
C SER A 365 -21.40 30.67 3.70
N LEU A 366 -21.76 30.08 2.54
CA LEU A 366 -20.92 29.09 1.87
C LEU A 366 -19.87 29.71 0.94
N VAL A 367 -19.91 31.04 0.77
CA VAL A 367 -19.00 31.77 -0.13
C VAL A 367 -17.76 32.20 0.65
N GLU A 368 -16.59 31.83 0.15
CA GLU A 368 -15.30 32.17 0.74
C GLU A 368 -14.45 32.95 -0.27
N ASP A 369 -14.01 34.16 0.12
CA ASP A 369 -13.06 34.96 -0.65
C ASP A 369 -11.62 34.57 -0.29
N GLY A 370 -10.89 34.03 -1.27
CA GLY A 370 -9.47 33.70 -1.13
C GLY A 370 -8.57 34.60 -1.99
N GLU A 371 -7.26 34.50 -1.76
CA GLU A 371 -6.23 35.22 -2.54
C GLU A 371 -6.35 34.98 -4.06
N PHE A 372 -6.83 33.79 -4.45
CA PHE A 372 -6.95 33.37 -5.84
C PHE A 372 -8.34 33.61 -6.45
N GLY A 373 -9.30 34.13 -5.68
CA GLY A 373 -10.67 34.41 -6.08
C GLY A 373 -11.72 33.79 -5.16
N THR A 374 -12.99 34.08 -5.45
CA THR A 374 -14.15 33.60 -4.68
C THR A 374 -14.44 32.13 -4.98
N THR A 375 -14.65 31.34 -3.92
CA THR A 375 -15.01 29.92 -3.94
C THR A 375 -16.31 29.68 -3.19
N VAL A 376 -16.91 28.51 -3.37
CA VAL A 376 -18.06 28.06 -2.57
C VAL A 376 -17.70 26.73 -1.93
N LYS A 377 -17.94 26.56 -0.63
CA LYS A 377 -17.63 25.33 0.10
C LYS A 377 -18.77 24.92 1.02
N ALA A 378 -19.16 23.65 0.95
CA ALA A 378 -20.08 23.00 1.87
C ALA A 378 -19.47 21.70 2.40
N SER A 379 -19.76 21.36 3.65
CA SER A 379 -19.19 20.21 4.35
C SER A 379 -20.26 19.51 5.16
N LYS A 380 -20.30 18.17 5.12
CA LYS A 380 -21.25 17.35 5.88
C LYS A 380 -20.53 16.16 6.52
N PRO A 381 -20.57 16.02 7.86
CA PRO A 381 -19.99 14.86 8.53
C PRO A 381 -20.84 13.60 8.28
N PHE A 382 -20.19 12.45 8.19
CA PHE A 382 -20.83 11.13 8.10
C PHE A 382 -19.94 10.04 8.70
N THR A 383 -20.54 8.89 9.05
CA THR A 383 -19.83 7.77 9.66
C THR A 383 -19.95 6.53 8.79
N ILE A 384 -18.83 5.86 8.52
CA ILE A 384 -18.82 4.55 7.87
C ILE A 384 -18.78 3.50 8.97
N ALA A 385 -19.87 2.74 9.07
CA ALA A 385 -19.97 1.64 10.03
C ALA A 385 -18.88 0.60 9.76
N GLY A 386 -18.28 0.08 10.83
CA GLY A 386 -17.42 -1.10 10.76
C GLY A 386 -18.17 -2.29 10.17
N PRO A 387 -17.45 -3.34 9.73
CA PRO A 387 -18.12 -4.59 9.39
C PRO A 387 -18.95 -4.96 10.62
N THR A 388 -20.28 -5.00 10.47
CA THR A 388 -21.13 -5.56 11.50
C THR A 388 -20.65 -6.98 11.63
N ALA A 389 -19.86 -7.26 12.66
CA ALA A 389 -19.34 -8.60 12.88
C ALA A 389 -20.58 -9.50 12.86
N PRO A 390 -20.66 -10.51 11.97
CA PRO A 390 -21.73 -11.47 12.07
C PRO A 390 -21.70 -11.96 13.51
N ALA A 391 -22.83 -11.85 14.22
CA ALA A 391 -22.95 -12.20 15.63
C ALA A 391 -22.17 -13.50 15.82
N ALA A 392 -21.05 -13.42 16.54
CA ALA A 392 -20.10 -14.51 16.58
C ALA A 392 -20.88 -15.74 17.04
N ALA A 393 -21.00 -16.75 16.18
CA ALA A 393 -21.44 -18.05 16.62
C ALA A 393 -20.53 -18.39 17.81
N PRO A 394 -21.08 -18.74 18.98
CA PRO A 394 -20.26 -19.00 20.15
C PRO A 394 -19.22 -20.04 19.76
N ILE A 395 -17.96 -19.63 19.73
CA ILE A 395 -16.85 -20.52 19.46
C ILE A 395 -16.95 -21.59 20.54
N ASN A 396 -17.14 -22.84 20.13
CA ASN A 396 -17.22 -23.94 21.08
C ASN A 396 -15.86 -24.06 21.79
N ASN A 397 -15.79 -23.61 23.04
CA ASN A 397 -14.59 -23.67 23.88
C ASN A 397 -13.98 -25.08 23.94
N ALA A 398 -14.75 -26.14 23.63
CA ALA A 398 -14.25 -27.50 23.54
C ALA A 398 -13.24 -27.70 22.39
N ASP A 399 -13.48 -27.12 21.20
CA ASP A 399 -12.62 -27.31 20.03
C ASP A 399 -11.26 -26.62 20.23
N TYR A 400 -11.27 -25.45 20.88
CA TYR A 400 -10.06 -24.74 21.27
C TYR A 400 -9.24 -25.49 22.33
N ARG A 401 -9.92 -26.03 23.35
CA ARG A 401 -9.26 -26.86 24.37
C ARG A 401 -8.66 -28.12 23.76
N GLN A 402 -9.37 -28.75 22.83
CA GLN A 402 -8.87 -29.93 22.13
C GLN A 402 -7.63 -29.59 21.29
N ALA A 403 -7.65 -28.52 20.50
CA ALA A 403 -6.50 -28.09 19.71
C ALA A 403 -5.30 -27.72 20.60
N TYR A 404 -5.55 -27.04 21.73
CA TYR A 404 -4.51 -26.71 22.73
C TYR A 404 -3.88 -27.97 23.33
N ASN A 405 -4.70 -28.93 23.78
CA ASN A 405 -4.21 -30.17 24.39
C ASN A 405 -3.43 -31.03 23.38
N GLN A 406 -3.85 -31.05 22.12
CA GLN A 406 -3.12 -31.76 21.06
C GLN A 406 -1.78 -31.08 20.74
N ALA A 407 -1.73 -29.75 20.74
CA ALA A 407 -0.47 -29.02 20.58
C ALA A 407 0.49 -29.28 21.76
N ASP A 408 -0.01 -29.23 23.00
CA ASP A 408 0.80 -29.52 24.19
C ASP A 408 1.35 -30.96 24.19
N ALA A 409 0.52 -31.93 23.78
CA ALA A 409 0.96 -33.32 23.61
C ALA A 409 2.10 -33.45 22.58
N LEU A 410 1.99 -32.78 21.42
CA LEU A 410 3.07 -32.77 20.41
C LEU A 410 4.36 -32.14 20.97
N PHE A 411 4.26 -31.07 21.76
CA PHE A 411 5.43 -30.48 22.42
C PHE A 411 6.10 -31.44 23.41
N GLN A 412 5.31 -32.16 24.21
CA GLN A 412 5.82 -33.14 25.16
C GLN A 412 6.53 -34.30 24.44
N GLU A 413 6.00 -34.76 23.31
CA GLU A 413 6.64 -35.80 22.49
C GLU A 413 7.99 -35.34 21.93
N VAL A 414 8.09 -34.10 21.42
CA VAL A 414 9.35 -33.54 20.89
C VAL A 414 10.40 -33.43 21.99
N ASP A 415 10.02 -32.95 23.19
CA ASP A 415 10.96 -32.87 24.32
C ASP A 415 11.39 -34.25 24.83
N ALA A 416 10.50 -35.24 24.79
CA ALA A 416 10.83 -36.63 25.15
C ALA A 416 11.84 -37.25 24.18
N MET A 417 11.64 -37.10 22.86
CA MET A 417 12.58 -37.57 21.84
C MET A 417 13.95 -36.92 21.96
N ARG A 418 14.00 -35.62 22.28
CA ARG A 418 15.25 -34.91 22.55
C ARG A 418 15.99 -35.44 23.77
N LYS A 419 15.29 -35.68 24.88
CA LYS A 419 15.88 -36.25 26.10
C LYS A 419 16.38 -37.67 25.87
N ALA A 420 15.75 -38.43 24.99
CA ALA A 420 16.19 -39.78 24.62
C ALA A 420 17.48 -39.80 23.78
N ASN A 421 17.95 -38.63 23.31
CA ASN A 421 19.15 -38.49 22.47
C ASN A 421 19.12 -39.44 21.25
N ALA A 422 17.96 -39.53 20.59
CA ALA A 422 17.71 -40.43 19.47
C ALA A 422 18.67 -40.19 18.30
N ASN A 423 18.92 -41.24 17.49
CA ASN A 423 19.77 -41.15 16.31
C ASN A 423 19.20 -40.12 15.31
N PRO A 424 20.04 -39.31 14.62
CA PRO A 424 19.61 -38.36 13.59
C PRO A 424 18.61 -38.89 12.54
N VAL A 425 18.66 -40.17 12.19
CA VAL A 425 17.71 -40.78 11.23
C VAL A 425 16.31 -40.87 11.83
N ASP A 426 16.20 -41.28 13.09
CA ASP A 426 14.92 -41.38 13.82
C ASP A 426 14.29 -40.00 14.05
N TRP A 427 15.14 -38.96 14.18
CA TRP A 427 14.72 -37.57 14.32
C TRP A 427 14.00 -37.03 13.08
N ALA A 428 14.51 -37.31 11.88
CA ALA A 428 13.93 -36.81 10.65
C ALA A 428 12.54 -37.41 10.36
N GLU A 429 12.37 -38.71 10.65
CA GLU A 429 11.09 -39.39 10.51
C GLU A 429 10.08 -38.93 11.57
N PHE A 430 10.54 -38.75 12.81
CA PHE A 430 9.74 -38.19 13.89
C PHE A 430 9.24 -36.77 13.58
N LEU A 431 10.10 -35.87 13.10
CA LEU A 431 9.70 -34.50 12.74
C LEU A 431 8.69 -34.47 11.59
N ARG A 432 8.81 -35.36 10.60
CA ARG A 432 7.81 -35.49 9.54
C ARG A 432 6.43 -35.84 10.09
N SER A 433 6.37 -36.81 11.01
CA SER A 433 5.13 -37.21 11.70
C SER A 433 4.53 -36.10 12.58
N VAL A 434 5.37 -35.32 13.28
CA VAL A 434 4.93 -34.15 14.05
C VAL A 434 4.32 -33.09 13.15
N ASN A 435 4.93 -32.83 11.98
CA ASN A 435 4.45 -31.82 11.04
C ASN A 435 3.09 -32.17 10.44
N GLU A 436 2.90 -33.44 10.07
CA GLU A 436 1.61 -33.94 9.57
C GLU A 436 0.51 -33.82 10.63
N ARG A 437 0.81 -34.14 11.88
CA ARG A 437 -0.15 -34.00 13.00
C ARG A 437 -0.43 -32.54 13.35
N ALA A 438 0.58 -31.67 13.33
CA ALA A 438 0.40 -30.23 13.54
C ALA A 438 -0.50 -29.60 12.46
N ALA A 439 -0.42 -30.07 11.21
CA ALA A 439 -1.31 -29.63 10.14
C ALA A 439 -2.78 -29.98 10.42
N ILE A 440 -3.05 -31.14 11.04
CA ILE A 440 -4.40 -31.55 11.44
C ILE A 440 -4.91 -30.66 12.59
N VAL A 441 -4.10 -30.43 13.61
CA VAL A 441 -4.44 -29.59 14.78
C VAL A 441 -4.74 -28.14 14.37
N THR A 442 -4.02 -27.63 13.37
CA THR A 442 -4.16 -26.23 12.93
C THR A 442 -5.26 -25.99 11.91
N LYS A 443 -5.81 -27.04 11.29
CA LYS A 443 -6.84 -26.91 10.25
C LYS A 443 -8.13 -26.22 10.75
N PRO A 444 -8.73 -26.60 11.88
CA PRO A 444 -9.94 -25.93 12.39
C PRO A 444 -9.71 -24.45 12.74
N LEU A 445 -8.47 -24.12 13.15
CA LEU A 445 -8.09 -22.75 13.51
C LEU A 445 -7.96 -21.86 12.26
N LYS A 446 -7.46 -22.40 11.14
CA LYS A 446 -7.34 -21.68 9.86
C LYS A 446 -8.69 -21.31 9.26
N ASP A 447 -9.69 -22.15 9.49
CA ASP A 447 -11.02 -22.02 8.89
C ASP A 447 -11.98 -21.18 9.76
N ALA A 448 -11.56 -20.74 10.96
CA ALA A 448 -12.39 -19.95 11.86
C ALA A 448 -12.46 -18.45 11.46
N PRO A 449 -13.64 -17.80 11.52
CA PRO A 449 -13.79 -16.38 11.22
C PRO A 449 -12.97 -15.52 12.18
N ILE A 450 -12.15 -14.63 11.60
CA ILE A 450 -10.94 -14.10 12.26
C ILE A 450 -11.27 -12.94 13.21
N GLY A 451 -11.28 -13.22 14.52
CA GLY A 451 -11.03 -12.25 15.59
C GLY A 451 -9.54 -12.19 15.97
N SER A 452 -9.10 -11.10 16.62
CA SER A 452 -7.70 -10.83 16.98
C SER A 452 -7.00 -11.93 17.80
N ALA A 453 -7.74 -12.74 18.55
CA ALA A 453 -7.20 -13.89 19.30
C ALA A 453 -6.83 -15.09 18.40
N GLY A 454 -7.57 -15.35 17.31
CA GLY A 454 -7.28 -16.44 16.36
C GLY A 454 -6.00 -16.21 15.56
N ARG A 455 -5.66 -14.94 15.27
CA ARG A 455 -4.41 -14.54 14.60
C ARG A 455 -3.16 -14.89 15.42
N MET A 456 -3.21 -14.79 16.75
CA MET A 456 -2.04 -15.09 17.60
C MET A 456 -1.70 -16.58 17.65
N ILE A 457 -2.71 -17.45 17.63
CA ILE A 457 -2.51 -18.91 17.71
C ILE A 457 -2.05 -19.49 16.36
N LEU A 458 -2.50 -18.90 15.24
CA LEU A 458 -2.07 -19.29 13.89
C LEU A 458 -0.67 -18.81 13.52
N ALA A 459 -0.24 -17.63 13.99
CA ALA A 459 1.09 -17.09 13.69
C ALA A 459 2.22 -17.90 14.34
N ALA A 460 1.93 -18.64 15.42
CA ALA A 460 2.92 -19.42 16.14
C ALA A 460 3.27 -20.77 15.49
N ASN A 461 2.45 -21.34 14.60
CA ASN A 461 2.52 -22.79 14.31
C ASN A 461 3.21 -23.19 12.97
N PRO A 462 3.01 -22.51 11.81
CA PRO A 462 3.70 -22.91 10.57
C PRO A 462 5.17 -22.46 10.49
N ALA A 463 5.51 -21.30 11.09
CA ALA A 463 6.87 -20.79 11.10
C ALA A 463 7.79 -21.61 12.03
N PHE A 464 7.24 -22.17 13.11
CA PHE A 464 7.98 -22.99 14.09
C PHE A 464 8.39 -24.36 13.54
N VAL A 465 7.52 -24.97 12.74
CA VAL A 465 7.79 -26.26 12.07
C VAL A 465 8.72 -26.08 10.86
N ALA A 466 8.59 -24.98 10.12
CA ALA A 466 9.41 -24.73 8.92
C ALA A 466 10.86 -24.29 9.22
N LEU A 467 11.17 -23.88 10.46
CA LEU A 467 12.52 -23.45 10.86
C LEU A 467 13.49 -24.61 11.17
N GLU A 468 13.03 -25.87 11.19
CA GLU A 468 13.86 -27.06 11.52
C GLU A 468 14.00 -28.09 10.38
N ALA A 469 14.11 -27.64 9.13
CA ALA A 469 14.41 -28.53 8.00
C ALA A 469 15.63 -28.07 7.18
N ASN A 470 16.74 -27.73 7.84
CA ASN A 470 18.05 -27.72 7.18
C ASN A 470 18.95 -28.81 7.79
N PRO A 471 19.03 -30.00 7.17
CA PRO A 471 19.80 -31.14 7.70
C PRO A 471 21.33 -30.91 7.72
N HIS A 472 21.82 -29.73 7.31
CA HIS A 472 23.25 -29.42 7.22
C HIS A 472 23.82 -28.53 8.35
N ARG A 473 23.03 -28.15 9.36
CA ARG A 473 23.56 -27.47 10.56
C ARG A 473 23.65 -28.44 11.74
N THR A 474 24.84 -29.00 11.95
CA THR A 474 25.12 -30.00 13.00
C THR A 474 25.36 -29.41 14.41
N THR A 475 25.18 -28.11 14.62
CA THR A 475 25.25 -27.52 15.96
C THR A 475 24.17 -26.46 16.16
N TYR A 476 23.11 -26.85 16.86
CA TYR A 476 22.18 -25.92 17.50
C TYR A 476 22.68 -25.68 18.93
N SER A 477 22.92 -24.43 19.31
CA SER A 477 23.25 -24.11 20.70
C SER A 477 22.00 -24.24 21.58
N ASP A 478 22.18 -24.72 22.81
CA ASP A 478 21.12 -24.79 23.85
C ASP A 478 20.41 -23.44 24.07
N GLU A 479 21.08 -22.33 23.77
CA GLU A 479 20.60 -20.97 23.96
C GLU A 479 19.50 -20.57 22.97
N ASN A 480 19.62 -20.97 21.70
CA ASN A 480 18.58 -20.74 20.70
C ASN A 480 17.30 -21.52 21.05
N PHE A 481 17.45 -22.75 21.57
CA PHE A 481 16.32 -23.57 21.97
C PHE A 481 15.62 -23.01 23.23
N ARG A 482 16.39 -22.47 24.19
CA ARG A 482 15.82 -21.77 25.37
C ARG A 482 15.03 -20.53 24.98
N ALA A 483 15.56 -19.70 24.07
CA ALA A 483 14.87 -18.50 23.60
C ALA A 483 13.55 -18.85 22.91
N VAL A 484 13.57 -19.84 22.01
CA VAL A 484 12.38 -20.34 21.31
C VAL A 484 11.33 -20.90 22.30
N ARG A 485 11.76 -21.66 23.31
CA ARG A 485 10.88 -22.19 24.36
C ARG A 485 10.26 -21.10 25.23
N GLN A 486 11.04 -20.08 25.58
CA GLN A 486 10.56 -18.94 26.35
C GLN A 486 9.50 -18.19 25.57
N THR A 487 9.75 -17.88 24.30
CA THR A 487 8.78 -17.23 23.42
C THR A 487 7.51 -18.07 23.27
N ALA A 488 7.63 -19.39 23.02
CA ALA A 488 6.46 -20.27 22.92
C ALA A 488 5.63 -20.30 24.20
N ARG A 489 6.27 -20.32 25.38
CA ARG A 489 5.59 -20.27 26.68
C ARG A 489 4.87 -18.94 26.88
N GLU A 490 5.52 -17.82 26.58
CA GLU A 490 4.92 -16.48 26.66
C GLU A 490 3.68 -16.35 25.76
N TYR A 491 3.73 -16.92 24.54
CA TYR A 491 2.57 -16.94 23.63
C TYR A 491 1.44 -17.82 24.15
N MET A 492 1.74 -19.00 24.70
CA MET A 492 0.73 -19.91 25.25
C MET A 492 0.09 -19.36 26.52
N ASP A 493 0.88 -18.72 27.39
CA ASP A 493 0.38 -18.04 28.60
C ASP A 493 -0.52 -16.86 28.22
N ARG A 494 -0.17 -16.10 27.18
CA ARG A 494 -1.00 -15.03 26.64
C ARG A 494 -2.31 -15.54 26.02
N ALA A 495 -2.25 -16.65 25.26
CA ALA A 495 -3.44 -17.28 24.70
C ALA A 495 -4.37 -17.78 25.82
N LYS A 496 -3.82 -18.38 26.87
CA LYS A 496 -4.56 -18.81 28.06
C LYS A 496 -5.23 -17.64 28.77
N ALA A 497 -4.52 -16.54 28.99
CA ALA A 497 -5.08 -15.33 29.60
C ALA A 497 -6.27 -14.77 28.80
N LEU A 498 -6.18 -14.75 27.47
CA LEU A 498 -7.28 -14.30 26.59
C LEU A 498 -8.51 -15.22 26.66
N ILE A 499 -8.32 -16.53 26.85
CA ILE A 499 -9.41 -17.49 27.04
C ILE A 499 -10.08 -17.27 28.42
N GLU A 500 -9.30 -16.96 29.45
CA GLU A 500 -9.80 -16.64 30.79
C GLU A 500 -10.56 -15.31 30.80
N GLU A 501 -10.06 -14.27 30.14
CA GLU A 501 -10.73 -12.98 29.95
C GLU A 501 -12.06 -13.10 29.18
N ALA A 502 -12.15 -14.05 28.23
CA ALA A 502 -13.39 -14.38 27.51
C ALA A 502 -14.40 -15.19 28.35
N GLY A 503 -14.17 -15.36 29.65
CA GLY A 503 -15.07 -16.07 30.58
C GLY A 503 -14.91 -17.60 30.57
N GLY A 504 -13.88 -18.14 29.93
CA GLY A 504 -13.60 -19.57 29.92
C GLY A 504 -12.76 -20.01 31.12
N GLN A 505 -13.34 -20.72 32.11
CA GLN A 505 -12.56 -21.31 33.21
C GLN A 505 -11.66 -22.46 32.72
N VAL A 506 -10.34 -22.35 32.91
CA VAL A 506 -9.33 -23.34 32.47
C VAL A 506 -9.13 -24.49 33.49
N ASN A 507 -9.63 -24.36 34.72
CA ASN A 507 -9.34 -25.29 35.84
C ASN A 507 -10.49 -26.25 36.20
N GLY A 508 -11.32 -26.66 35.25
CA GLY A 508 -12.31 -27.72 35.47
C GLY A 508 -11.72 -29.11 35.18
N PRO A 509 -12.10 -30.18 35.93
CA PRO A 509 -11.75 -31.54 35.53
C PRO A 509 -12.29 -31.80 34.11
N ALA A 510 -11.46 -32.43 33.29
CA ALA A 510 -11.72 -32.66 31.87
C ALA A 510 -13.13 -33.25 31.63
N PRO A 511 -13.95 -32.69 30.72
CA PRO A 511 -15.07 -33.44 30.19
C PRO A 511 -14.50 -34.51 29.27
N THR A 512 -14.47 -35.74 29.77
CA THR A 512 -14.28 -36.92 28.93
C THR A 512 -15.53 -37.08 28.06
N SER A 513 -15.43 -36.70 26.79
CA SER A 513 -16.34 -37.16 25.74
C SER A 513 -15.53 -37.83 24.64
N VAL A 514 -15.02 -39.00 24.99
CA VAL A 514 -14.67 -40.07 24.05
C VAL A 514 -16.00 -40.69 23.64
N ASP A 515 -16.48 -40.38 22.44
CA ASP A 515 -17.32 -41.26 21.63
C ASP A 515 -17.83 -40.45 20.44
N GLY A 516 -17.21 -40.63 19.27
CA GLY A 516 -17.61 -40.03 17.98
C GLY A 516 -18.96 -40.55 17.48
N LYS A 517 -20.00 -40.54 18.32
CA LYS A 517 -21.35 -40.95 17.99
C LYS A 517 -22.05 -39.78 17.30
N ALA A 518 -22.34 -39.96 16.01
CA ALA A 518 -23.06 -39.00 15.20
C ALA A 518 -24.43 -38.66 15.81
N PHE A 519 -24.75 -37.36 15.87
CA PHE A 519 -26.09 -36.87 16.18
C PHE A 519 -27.02 -37.10 15.00
N ARG A 520 -28.28 -37.42 15.29
CA ARG A 520 -29.38 -37.47 14.31
C ARG A 520 -30.67 -36.98 14.94
N THR A 521 -31.61 -36.55 14.11
CA THR A 521 -32.97 -36.20 14.54
C THR A 521 -33.77 -37.47 14.74
N TRP A 522 -34.31 -37.65 15.95
CA TRP A 522 -35.19 -38.73 16.35
C TRP A 522 -36.62 -38.22 16.36
N THR A 523 -37.54 -39.00 15.80
CA THR A 523 -38.94 -38.65 15.65
C THR A 523 -39.80 -39.68 16.39
N ASP A 524 -40.79 -39.20 17.15
CA ASP A 524 -41.74 -40.09 17.80
C ASP A 524 -42.73 -40.72 16.80
N ALA A 525 -43.45 -41.76 17.22
CA ALA A 525 -44.41 -42.47 16.36
C ALA A 525 -45.55 -41.56 15.83
N SER A 526 -45.87 -40.45 16.51
CA SER A 526 -46.88 -39.50 16.05
C SER A 526 -46.34 -38.44 15.06
N GLY A 527 -45.01 -38.32 14.93
CA GLY A 527 -44.36 -37.28 14.13
C GLY A 527 -44.42 -35.88 14.74
N ARG A 528 -44.97 -35.71 15.95
CA ARG A 528 -45.16 -34.41 16.61
C ARG A 528 -43.95 -33.96 17.41
N PHE A 529 -43.14 -34.91 17.88
CA PHE A 529 -41.96 -34.65 18.69
C PHE A 529 -40.72 -35.08 17.93
N GLN A 530 -39.81 -34.13 17.76
CA GLN A 530 -38.50 -34.36 17.16
C GLN A 530 -37.41 -33.91 18.12
N ILE A 531 -36.31 -34.66 18.15
CA ILE A 531 -35.16 -34.31 18.98
C ILE A 531 -33.83 -34.69 18.35
N ASP A 532 -32.88 -33.77 18.35
CA ASP A 532 -31.51 -34.05 17.95
C ASP A 532 -30.73 -34.68 19.10
N ALA A 533 -30.33 -35.94 18.92
CA ALA A 533 -29.60 -36.70 19.92
C ALA A 533 -28.69 -37.76 19.29
N ALA A 534 -27.63 -38.11 20.00
CA ALA A 534 -26.78 -39.24 19.68
C ALA A 534 -27.38 -40.53 20.29
N PHE A 535 -27.27 -41.66 19.57
CA PHE A 535 -27.70 -42.96 20.08
C PHE A 535 -26.82 -43.40 21.27
N GLY A 536 -27.43 -43.52 22.45
CA GLY A 536 -26.76 -43.94 23.69
C GLY A 536 -26.80 -45.46 23.94
N GLY A 537 -27.74 -46.18 23.34
CA GLY A 537 -27.88 -47.64 23.46
C GLY A 537 -29.32 -48.11 23.43
N TYR A 538 -29.53 -49.42 23.34
CA TYR A 538 -30.85 -50.06 23.39
C TYR A 538 -30.81 -51.26 24.32
N ALA A 539 -31.73 -51.31 25.29
CA ALA A 539 -31.85 -52.40 26.24
C ALA A 539 -33.31 -52.52 26.74
N ALA A 540 -33.82 -53.76 26.83
CA ALA A 540 -35.15 -54.07 27.36
C ALA A 540 -36.29 -53.21 26.77
N GLY A 541 -36.33 -53.08 25.43
CA GLY A 541 -37.36 -52.28 24.76
C GLY A 541 -37.18 -50.76 24.86
N THR A 542 -36.16 -50.27 25.58
CA THR A 542 -35.91 -48.84 25.81
C THR A 542 -34.67 -48.37 25.07
N VAL A 543 -34.81 -47.26 24.34
CA VAL A 543 -33.75 -46.55 23.64
C VAL A 543 -33.23 -45.42 24.52
N THR A 544 -31.93 -45.40 24.76
CA THR A 544 -31.26 -44.28 25.45
C THR A 544 -30.71 -43.33 24.40
N LEU A 545 -31.11 -42.07 24.44
CA LEU A 545 -30.60 -41.00 23.57
C LEU A 545 -29.86 -39.95 24.41
N ARG A 546 -28.75 -39.43 23.88
CA ARG A 546 -27.95 -38.39 24.53
C ARG A 546 -28.08 -37.08 23.75
N ARG A 547 -28.64 -36.05 24.38
CA ARG A 547 -28.79 -34.70 23.80
C ARG A 547 -27.44 -33.98 23.72
N ALA A 548 -27.43 -32.84 23.03
CA ALA A 548 -26.23 -32.01 22.87
C ALA A 548 -25.69 -31.45 24.21
N ASP A 549 -26.55 -31.28 25.22
CA ASP A 549 -26.21 -30.86 26.58
C ASP A 549 -25.70 -32.01 27.48
N ASN A 550 -25.39 -33.18 26.90
CA ASN A 550 -25.05 -34.43 27.59
C ASN A 550 -26.13 -35.02 28.50
N SER A 551 -27.34 -34.44 28.56
CA SER A 551 -28.45 -35.09 29.24
C SER A 551 -28.89 -36.34 28.48
N THR A 552 -29.36 -37.34 29.22
CA THR A 552 -29.86 -38.60 28.64
C THR A 552 -31.37 -38.66 28.76
N ILE A 553 -32.03 -39.12 27.70
CA ILE A 553 -33.45 -39.41 27.70
C ILE A 553 -33.65 -40.88 27.33
N LYS A 554 -34.68 -41.47 27.93
CA LYS A 554 -35.10 -42.85 27.67
C LYS A 554 -36.44 -42.83 26.96
N VAL A 555 -36.50 -43.42 25.78
CA VAL A 555 -37.69 -43.48 24.93
C VAL A 555 -38.02 -44.94 24.68
N GLN A 556 -39.29 -45.33 24.76
CA GLN A 556 -39.69 -46.69 24.38
C GLN A 556 -39.52 -46.88 22.87
N MET A 557 -39.04 -48.06 22.46
CA MET A 557 -38.82 -48.38 21.05
C MET A 557 -40.08 -48.16 20.21
N ASP A 558 -41.23 -48.57 20.74
CA ASP A 558 -42.54 -48.47 20.07
C ASP A 558 -43.08 -47.03 20.03
N SER A 559 -42.42 -46.10 20.74
CA SER A 559 -42.73 -44.67 20.70
C SER A 559 -41.91 -43.90 19.66
N LEU A 560 -40.97 -44.54 18.97
CA LEU A 560 -40.22 -43.94 17.86
C LEU A 560 -40.92 -44.23 16.53
N CYS A 561 -40.68 -43.39 15.52
CA CYS A 561 -41.17 -43.65 14.16
C CYS A 561 -40.53 -44.91 13.55
N ASP A 562 -41.18 -45.48 12.54
CA ASP A 562 -40.74 -46.73 11.90
C ASP A 562 -39.31 -46.65 11.33
N GLU A 563 -38.92 -45.48 10.81
CA GLU A 563 -37.58 -45.23 10.28
C GLU A 563 -36.50 -45.31 11.37
N ASP A 564 -36.76 -44.71 12.52
CA ASP A 564 -35.82 -44.72 13.66
C ASP A 564 -35.75 -46.09 14.33
N GLN A 565 -36.88 -46.78 14.43
CA GLN A 565 -36.91 -48.16 14.87
C GLN A 565 -36.07 -49.05 13.95
N GLN A 566 -36.22 -48.88 12.62
CA GLN A 566 -35.48 -49.67 11.64
C GLN A 566 -33.97 -49.40 11.73
N TRP A 567 -33.58 -48.14 11.87
CA TRP A 567 -32.18 -47.76 12.04
C TRP A 567 -31.52 -48.42 13.25
N ILE A 568 -32.23 -48.50 14.39
CA ILE A 568 -31.74 -49.18 15.59
C ILE A 568 -31.62 -50.70 15.34
N ARG A 569 -32.63 -51.31 14.72
CA ARG A 569 -32.64 -52.75 14.40
C ARG A 569 -31.47 -53.15 13.50
N ASP A 570 -31.16 -52.35 12.49
CA ASP A 570 -30.07 -52.64 11.55
C ASP A 570 -28.69 -52.50 12.19
N ARG A 571 -28.57 -51.67 13.23
CA ARG A 571 -27.34 -51.49 13.98
C ARG A 571 -27.08 -52.63 14.96
N GLY A 572 -28.13 -53.24 15.53
CA GLY A 572 -28.02 -54.40 16.42
C GLY A 572 -27.67 -55.74 15.72
N LYS A 573 -27.62 -55.76 14.38
CA LYS A 573 -27.18 -56.93 13.59
C LYS A 573 -25.68 -56.96 13.32
N ARG A 574 -24.96 -55.90 13.68
CA ARG A 574 -23.49 -55.83 13.64
C ARG A 574 -22.94 -56.05 15.04
#